data_AF-A0A7W1JT05-F1
#
_entry.id   AF-A0A7W1JT05-F1
#
_cell.length_a   1.000
_cell.length_b   1.000
_cell.length_c   1.000
_cell.angle_alpha   90.00
_cell.angle_beta   90.00
_cell.angle_gamma   90.00
#
_symmetry.space_group_name_H-M   'P 1'
#
loop_
_entity.id
_entity.type
_entity.pdbx_description
1 polymer ?
#
loop_
_entity_poly.entity_id
_entity_poly.type
_entity_poly.pdbx_seq_one_letter_code
_entity_poly.pdbx_strand_id
1 'polypeptide(L)'
;MAERIADIDRARAAIGREAWADAYEELRALDPAGLTPRDLDGFADAAWWLSRTDESIAAGQKAYAGYAAAGEDRPAAFAAGLLGI
;
A
#
# COMPACT_ATOMS: atom_id res chain seq x y z
N MET A 1 -15.57 9.88 -8.80
CA MET A 1 -15.54 8.52 -8.23
C MET A 1 -14.95 7.48 -9.19
N ALA A 2 -15.34 7.48 -10.47
CA ALA A 2 -14.79 6.55 -11.48
C ALA A 2 -13.28 6.72 -11.76
N GLU A 3 -12.79 7.96 -11.79
CA GLU A 3 -11.35 8.27 -12.00
C GLU A 3 -10.47 7.68 -10.87
N ARG A 4 -10.86 7.92 -9.62
CA ARG A 4 -10.21 7.35 -8.41
C ARG A 4 -10.08 5.82 -8.45
N ILE A 5 -11.10 5.12 -8.94
CA ILE A 5 -11.09 3.64 -9.04
C ILE A 5 -10.11 3.20 -10.14
N ALA A 6 -10.05 3.93 -11.26
CA ALA A 6 -9.11 3.65 -12.33
C ALA A 6 -7.64 3.91 -11.91
N ASP A 7 -7.40 4.93 -11.08
CA ASP A 7 -6.06 5.21 -10.53
C ASP A 7 -5.59 4.11 -9.56
N ILE A 8 -6.49 3.61 -8.69
CA ILE A 8 -6.20 2.47 -7.80
C ILE A 8 -5.91 1.19 -8.60
N ASP A 9 -6.69 0.92 -9.66
CA ASP A 9 -6.47 -0.25 -10.51
C ASP A 9 -5.13 -0.17 -11.26
N ARG A 10 -4.75 1.03 -11.73
CA ARG A 10 -3.45 1.29 -12.35
C ARG A 10 -2.31 1.09 -11.36
N ALA A 11 -2.43 1.61 -10.14
CA ALA A 11 -1.44 1.37 -9.09
C ALA A 11 -1.29 -0.12 -8.76
N ARG A 12 -2.41 -0.86 -8.69
CA ARG A 12 -2.39 -2.31 -8.47
C ARG A 12 -1.73 -3.08 -9.62
N ALA A 13 -1.98 -2.67 -10.86
CA ALA A 13 -1.32 -3.22 -12.03
C ALA A 13 0.20 -2.90 -12.04
N ALA A 14 0.59 -1.71 -11.58
CA ALA A 14 2.00 -1.33 -11.43
C ALA A 14 2.70 -2.17 -10.35
N ILE A 15 2.06 -2.41 -9.20
CA ILE A 15 2.54 -3.35 -8.17
C ILE A 15 2.74 -4.75 -8.76
N GLY A 16 1.76 -5.27 -9.50
CA GLY A 16 1.86 -6.59 -10.14
C GLY A 16 2.93 -6.70 -11.22
N ARG A 17 3.44 -5.58 -11.74
CA ARG A 17 4.57 -5.51 -12.69
C ARG A 17 5.88 -5.11 -12.04
N GLU A 18 5.92 -5.03 -10.71
CA GLU A 18 7.08 -4.56 -9.92
C GLU A 18 7.53 -3.13 -10.32
N ALA A 19 6.61 -2.34 -10.89
CA ALA A 19 6.82 -0.94 -11.25
C ALA A 19 6.60 -0.06 -10.00
N TRP A 20 7.46 -0.24 -8.99
CA TRP A 20 7.32 0.36 -7.66
C TRP A 20 7.29 1.88 -7.69
N ALA A 21 8.07 2.51 -8.57
CA ALA A 21 8.09 3.96 -8.73
C ALA A 21 6.74 4.50 -9.22
N ASP A 22 6.16 3.88 -10.25
CA ASP A 22 4.87 4.27 -10.80
C ASP A 22 3.74 4.02 -9.79
N ALA A 23 3.76 2.85 -9.13
CA ALA A 23 2.80 2.51 -8.09
C ALA A 23 2.84 3.51 -6.93
N TYR A 24 4.04 3.89 -6.48
CA TYR A 24 4.21 4.86 -5.40
C TYR A 24 3.67 6.24 -5.77
N GLU A 25 4.00 6.77 -6.95
CA GLU A 25 3.52 8.10 -7.36
C GLU A 25 2.00 8.13 -7.56
N GLU A 26 1.42 7.09 -8.16
CA GLU A 26 -0.03 6.96 -8.34
C GLU A 26 -0.75 6.84 -6.98
N LEU A 27 -0.23 6.03 -6.04
CA LEU A 27 -0.81 5.87 -4.70
C LEU A 27 -0.62 7.10 -3.80
N ARG A 28 0.51 7.81 -3.94
CA ARG A 28 0.78 9.06 -3.22
C ARG A 28 -0.13 10.19 -3.66
N ALA A 29 -0.51 10.22 -4.94
CA ALA A 29 -1.45 11.19 -5.47
C ALA A 29 -2.89 10.96 -4.93
N LEU A 30 -3.17 9.75 -4.42
CA LEU A 30 -4.44 9.42 -3.81
C LEU A 30 -4.47 9.84 -2.33
N ASP A 31 -5.68 10.16 -1.85
CA ASP A 31 -5.87 10.49 -0.45
C ASP A 31 -5.79 9.20 0.38
N PRO A 32 -4.86 9.09 1.35
CA PRO A 32 -4.71 7.89 2.17
C PRO A 32 -5.95 7.57 3.01
N ALA A 33 -6.85 8.53 3.26
CA ALA A 33 -8.12 8.28 3.95
C ALA A 33 -9.15 7.53 3.07
N GLY A 34 -8.97 7.53 1.74
CA GLY A 34 -9.81 6.81 0.79
C GLY A 34 -9.24 5.48 0.33
N LEU A 35 -8.04 5.12 0.76
CA LEU A 35 -7.37 3.87 0.38
C LEU A 35 -7.86 2.72 1.26
N THR A 36 -8.05 1.55 0.67
CA THR A 36 -8.34 0.35 1.45
C THR A 36 -7.07 -0.12 2.17
N PRO A 37 -7.18 -0.91 3.25
CA PRO A 37 -6.02 -1.48 3.94
C PRO A 37 -5.08 -2.25 2.99
N ARG A 38 -5.62 -2.85 1.92
CA ARG A 38 -4.84 -3.54 0.87
C ARG A 38 -4.06 -2.59 -0.03
N ASP A 39 -4.63 -1.43 -0.36
CA ASP A 39 -3.94 -0.45 -1.20
C ASP A 39 -2.83 0.26 -0.41
N LEU A 40 -3.03 0.48 0.90
CA LEU A 40 -2.01 0.97 1.83
C LEU A 40 -0.83 -0.01 1.98
N ASP A 41 -1.09 -1.31 1.93
CA ASP A 41 -0.07 -2.36 1.95
C ASP A 41 0.83 -2.27 0.69
N GLY A 42 0.19 -2.19 -0.48
CA GLY A 42 0.92 -1.98 -1.74
C GLY A 42 1.71 -0.68 -1.79
N PHE A 43 1.23 0.38 -1.14
CA PHE A 43 1.97 1.64 -0.97
C PHE A 43 3.17 1.47 -0.04
N ALA A 44 3.02 0.72 1.05
CA ALA A 44 4.10 0.44 1.99
C ALA A 44 5.24 -0.34 1.32
N ASP A 45 4.92 -1.35 0.51
CA ASP A 45 5.88 -2.13 -0.27
C ASP A 45 6.59 -1.27 -1.32
N ALA A 46 5.85 -0.45 -2.07
CA ALA A 46 6.44 0.45 -3.06
C ALA A 46 7.38 1.47 -2.39
N ALA A 47 6.99 2.06 -1.26
CA ALA A 47 7.83 2.96 -0.49
C ALA A 47 9.08 2.27 0.06
N TRP A 48 8.98 0.99 0.47
CA TRP A 48 10.12 0.19 0.92
C TRP A 48 11.15 -0.01 -0.18
N TRP A 49 10.71 -0.46 -1.38
CA TRP A 49 11.59 -0.65 -2.53
C TRP A 49 12.26 0.65 -3.00
N LEU A 50 11.61 1.80 -2.78
CA LEU A 50 12.16 3.12 -3.10
C LEU A 50 13.04 3.71 -1.99
N SER A 51 13.39 2.94 -0.95
CA SER A 51 14.15 3.41 0.22
C SER A 51 13.49 4.56 1.00
N ARG A 52 12.16 4.68 0.91
CA ARG A 52 11.34 5.64 1.68
C ARG A 52 10.78 4.97 2.94
N THR A 53 11.68 4.51 3.80
CA THR A 53 11.34 3.66 4.97
C THR A 53 10.33 4.30 5.92
N ASP A 54 10.43 5.61 6.16
CA ASP A 54 9.50 6.33 7.05
C ASP A 54 8.06 6.28 6.53
N GLU A 55 7.89 6.53 5.23
CA GLU A 55 6.59 6.47 4.56
C GLU A 55 6.03 5.05 4.51
N SER A 56 6.92 4.06 4.31
CA SER A 56 6.56 2.64 4.34
C SER A 56 6.02 2.22 5.71
N ILE A 57 6.68 2.62 6.80
CA ILE A 57 6.23 2.34 8.17
C ILE A 57 4.89 3.02 8.44
N ALA A 58 4.75 4.30 8.09
CA ALA A 58 3.51 5.05 8.30
C ALA A 58 2.33 4.44 7.52
N ALA A 59 2.56 3.98 6.29
CA ALA A 59 1.58 3.31 5.46
C ALA A 59 1.16 1.96 6.05
N GLY A 60 2.12 1.13 6.46
CA GLY A 60 1.86 -0.16 7.09
C GLY A 60 1.11 -0.03 8.42
N GLN A 61 1.41 0.99 9.23
CA GLN A 61 0.64 1.28 10.45
C GLN A 61 -0.82 1.63 10.17
N LYS A 62 -1.09 2.42 9.13
CA LYS A 62 -2.45 2.75 8.71
C LYS A 62 -3.19 1.54 8.15
N ALA A 63 -2.51 0.72 7.34
CA ALA A 63 -3.05 -0.54 6.85
C ALA A 63 -3.47 -1.43 8.02
N TYR A 64 -2.57 -1.62 8.99
CA TYR A 64 -2.83 -2.39 10.19
C TYR A 64 -4.01 -1.84 11.01
N ALA A 65 -4.07 -0.53 11.23
CA ALA A 65 -5.19 0.10 11.93
C ALA A 65 -6.52 -0.13 11.20
N GLY A 66 -6.51 -0.10 9.86
CA GLY A 66 -7.67 -0.40 9.03
C GLY A 66 -8.13 -1.85 9.12
N TYR A 67 -7.19 -2.82 9.08
CA TYR A 67 -7.51 -4.24 9.28
C TYR A 67 -8.02 -4.52 10.70
N ALA A 68 -7.39 -3.94 11.72
CA ALA A 68 -7.82 -4.05 13.11
C ALA A 68 -9.22 -3.47 13.33
N ALA A 69 -9.54 -2.33 12.71
CA ALA A 69 -10.88 -1.74 12.75
C ALA A 69 -11.92 -2.59 11.99
N ALA A 70 -11.52 -3.27 10.91
CA ALA A 70 -12.38 -4.17 10.16
C ALA A 70 -12.62 -5.53 10.84
N GLY A 71 -11.91 -5.82 11.95
CA GLY A 71 -11.97 -7.12 12.61
C GLY A 71 -11.40 -8.27 11.77
N GLU A 72 -10.63 -7.94 10.72
CA GLU A 72 -9.89 -8.93 9.96
C GLU A 72 -8.53 -9.16 10.62
N ASP A 73 -8.41 -10.26 11.37
CA ASP A 73 -7.15 -10.80 11.91
C ASP A 73 -6.24 -11.34 10.78
N ARG A 74 -5.88 -10.51 9.80
CA ARG A 74 -4.85 -10.83 8.81
C ARG A 74 -3.62 -9.96 9.00
N PRO A 75 -2.75 -10.28 9.98
CA PRO A 75 -1.43 -9.66 10.09
C PRO A 75 -0.45 -10.25 9.05
N ALA A 76 -0.87 -10.41 7.79
CA ALA A 76 -0.06 -11.06 6.75
C ALA A 76 0.74 -10.09 5.88
N ALA A 77 0.31 -8.82 5.83
CA ALA A 77 0.87 -7.74 5.04
C ALA A 77 2.29 -7.35 5.49
N PHE A 78 2.42 -6.86 6.71
CA PHE A 78 3.70 -6.35 7.25
C PHE A 78 4.76 -7.45 7.47
N ALA A 79 4.34 -8.71 7.62
CA ALA A 79 5.24 -9.84 7.84
C ALA A 79 5.87 -10.37 6.54
N ALA A 80 5.21 -10.20 5.38
CA ALA A 80 5.73 -10.72 4.11
C ALA A 80 6.99 -9.95 3.64
N GLY A 81 7.07 -8.64 3.90
CA GLY A 81 8.25 -7.84 3.58
C GLY A 81 9.43 -8.01 4.55
N LEU A 82 9.17 -8.37 5.82
CA LEU A 82 10.20 -8.50 6.85
C LEU A 82 10.77 -9.93 6.99
N LEU A 83 10.03 -10.96 6.59
CA LEU A 83 10.44 -12.37 6.69
C LEU A 83 10.99 -12.94 5.38
N GLY A 84 11.14 -12.11 4.34
CA GLY A 84 11.74 -12.48 3.06
C GLY A 84 13.27 -12.35 3.01
N ILE A 85 13.96 -12.64 4.12
CA ILE A 85 15.44 -12.77 4.20
C ILE A 85 15.83 -14.06 4.92
#